data_AF-H6RBP3-F1
#
_entry.id   AF-H6RBP3-F1
#
_cell.length_a   1.000
_cell.length_b   1.000
_cell.length_c   1.000
_cell.angle_alpha   90.00
_cell.angle_beta   90.00
_cell.angle_gamma   90.00
#
_symmetry.space_group_name_H-M   'P 1'
#
loop_
_entity.id
_entity.type
_entity.pdbx_description
1 polymer ?
#
loop_
_entity_poly.entity_id
_entity_poly.type
_entity_poly.pdbx_seq_one_letter_code
_entity_poly.pdbx_strand_id
1 'polypeptide(L)'
;MAITDIKAFAHLTATDIETLGHELDSVRRSVEQSLGERDAKYIRRTIAAQRALEVAGRAVLFGSRNRWAWITGTALLSVAKIIENMELGHNISHGQWDWMNDPEIHSSSWEWDMTGPSEQWRRAHNYSHHTYTNVLGKDEDLGFGILRMTRDEPWRPLHLVQPVANLILAATFEWGIALHDWSIEKQLSGAPRWQLRSQPNVVFGRKIARQVAKDFVIYPALTGPAFTSTLKANATANLIRNLWAYAVIFCGHFPDGAEKFTIEQLDDETQGEWYLRQMLGSANFQAGPAMAFMSGNLCYQIEHHLFPDLPSNRYPEVAARVRELCDKYDLPYTTGSLGKQYLLAFRTIHKLALPDRFLRRTSDDAPETSSERKFAGITLPAPVTNWTGTEHLHWSIDPATGRRRGLRSALHEAKTVLQEKARHEKEVLREAKRALKEKARHEKEVLREAKRSLKEKAKAERESLRREYRARRAAK
;
A
#
# COMPACT_ATOMS: atom_id res chain seq x y z
N MET A 1 -2.69 13.66 9.36
CA MET A 1 -1.93 14.03 8.17
C MET A 1 -0.97 12.89 7.88
N ALA A 2 -0.25 12.89 6.77
CA ALA A 2 0.92 12.04 6.63
C ALA A 2 2.03 12.49 7.59
N ILE A 3 3.04 11.65 7.80
CA ILE A 3 4.16 11.88 8.74
C ILE A 3 4.99 13.06 8.25
N THR A 4 5.17 14.07 9.12
CA THR A 4 6.04 15.23 8.86
C THR A 4 7.39 15.11 9.59
N ASP A 5 7.44 14.34 10.68
CA ASP A 5 8.65 14.11 11.48
C ASP A 5 8.74 12.61 11.84
N ILE A 6 9.60 11.90 11.12
CA ILE A 6 9.82 10.47 11.30
C ILE A 6 10.50 10.16 12.63
N LYS A 7 11.31 11.07 13.18
CA LYS A 7 11.97 10.87 14.48
C LYS A 7 10.92 10.83 15.58
N ALA A 8 10.01 11.81 15.58
CA ALA A 8 8.88 11.87 16.49
C ALA A 8 7.93 10.68 16.32
N PHE A 9 7.60 10.33 15.07
CA PHE A 9 6.75 9.17 14.79
C PHE A 9 7.39 7.87 15.27
N ALA A 10 8.68 7.65 14.99
CA ALA A 10 9.36 6.39 15.28
C ALA A 10 9.72 6.20 16.77
N HIS A 11 9.65 7.26 17.58
CA HIS A 11 10.09 7.27 18.97
C HIS A 11 11.57 6.86 19.13
N LEU A 12 12.42 7.34 18.21
CA LEU A 12 13.87 7.08 18.22
C LEU A 12 14.65 8.39 18.37
N THR A 13 15.82 8.33 19.03
CA THR A 13 16.74 9.46 19.08
C THR A 13 17.49 9.62 17.75
N ALA A 14 18.05 10.81 17.50
CA ALA A 14 18.91 11.01 16.33
C ALA A 14 20.10 10.02 16.28
N THR A 15 20.72 9.75 17.42
CA THR A 15 21.82 8.77 17.54
C THR A 15 21.35 7.34 17.25
N ASP A 16 20.13 6.97 17.64
CA ASP A 16 19.59 5.65 17.30
C ASP A 16 19.40 5.49 15.80
N ILE A 17 18.87 6.53 15.14
CA ILE A 17 18.62 6.54 13.71
C ILE A 17 19.95 6.51 12.94
N GLU A 18 20.94 7.27 13.38
CA GLU A 18 22.30 7.24 12.82
C GLU A 18 22.94 5.84 12.97
N THR A 19 22.84 5.24 14.16
CA THR A 19 23.38 3.89 14.42
C THR A 19 22.65 2.83 13.58
N LEU A 20 21.32 2.92 13.46
CA LEU A 20 20.53 2.06 12.57
C LEU A 20 21.02 2.19 11.13
N GLY A 21 21.27 3.41 10.65
CA GLY A 21 21.81 3.66 9.31
C GLY A 21 23.15 2.97 9.09
N HIS A 22 24.09 3.09 10.04
CA HIS A 22 25.39 2.41 9.95
C HIS A 22 25.28 0.88 9.98
N GLU A 23 24.34 0.32 10.75
CA GLU A 23 24.10 -1.12 10.77
C GLU A 23 23.48 -1.61 9.46
N LEU A 24 22.57 -0.85 8.84
CA LEU A 24 22.02 -1.15 7.53
C LEU A 24 23.08 -1.05 6.43
N ASP A 25 23.97 -0.05 6.48
CA ASP A 25 25.12 0.02 5.57
C ASP A 25 26.05 -1.19 5.74
N SER A 26 26.21 -1.68 6.96
CA SER A 26 26.97 -2.91 7.24
C SER A 26 26.29 -4.15 6.64
N VAL A 27 24.96 -4.22 6.65
CA VAL A 27 24.20 -5.26 5.92
C VAL A 27 24.49 -5.18 4.42
N ARG A 28 24.33 -4.00 3.82
CA ARG A 28 24.59 -3.76 2.40
C ARG A 28 26.00 -4.18 2.00
N ARG A 29 27.03 -3.61 2.65
CA ARG A 29 28.45 -3.89 2.35
C ARG A 29 28.77 -5.38 2.45
N SER A 30 28.22 -6.05 3.45
CA SER A 30 28.42 -7.49 3.64
C SER A 30 27.83 -8.32 2.50
N VAL A 31 26.69 -7.91 1.93
CA VAL A 31 26.13 -8.58 0.75
C VAL A 31 27.01 -8.29 -0.47
N GLU A 32 27.33 -7.03 -0.74
CA GLU A 32 28.16 -6.60 -1.88
C GLU A 32 29.50 -7.33 -1.91
N GLN A 33 30.19 -7.43 -0.78
CA GLN A 33 31.48 -8.13 -0.65
C GLN A 33 31.38 -9.65 -0.87
N SER A 34 30.19 -10.22 -0.72
CA SER A 34 29.95 -11.66 -0.86
C SER A 34 29.44 -12.07 -2.24
N LEU A 35 29.13 -11.10 -3.11
CA LEU A 35 28.61 -11.37 -4.44
C LEU A 35 29.62 -12.13 -5.29
N GLY A 36 29.15 -13.12 -6.04
CA GLY A 36 30.03 -13.88 -6.91
C GLY A 36 29.31 -14.90 -7.76
N GLU A 37 30.01 -16.01 -8.04
CA GLU A 37 29.59 -17.00 -9.04
C GLU A 37 28.23 -17.66 -8.74
N ARG A 38 27.83 -17.73 -7.46
CA ARG A 38 26.49 -18.23 -7.07
C ARG A 38 25.39 -17.34 -7.66
N ASP A 39 25.56 -16.03 -7.56
CA ASP A 39 24.59 -15.02 -7.97
C ASP A 39 24.58 -14.90 -9.50
N ALA A 40 25.77 -14.88 -10.12
CA ALA A 40 25.89 -14.88 -11.58
C ALA A 40 25.26 -16.14 -12.22
N LYS A 41 25.42 -17.32 -11.60
CA LYS A 41 24.75 -18.55 -12.05
C LYS A 41 23.24 -18.47 -11.88
N TYR A 42 22.76 -17.84 -10.81
CA TYR A 42 21.33 -17.67 -10.58
C TYR A 42 20.70 -16.89 -11.72
N ILE A 43 21.17 -15.67 -12.01
CA ILE A 43 20.56 -14.83 -13.04
C ILE A 43 20.64 -15.45 -14.44
N ARG A 44 21.78 -16.05 -14.80
CA ARG A 44 21.94 -16.74 -16.10
C ARG A 44 20.99 -17.93 -16.25
N ARG A 45 20.77 -18.70 -15.17
CA ARG A 45 19.80 -19.82 -15.18
C ARG A 45 18.37 -19.31 -15.26
N THR A 46 18.04 -18.22 -14.57
CA THR A 46 16.73 -17.58 -14.65
C THR A 46 16.43 -17.13 -16.09
N ILE A 47 17.38 -16.45 -16.74
CA ILE A 47 17.26 -16.04 -18.15
C ILE A 47 17.07 -17.25 -19.05
N ALA A 48 17.89 -18.30 -18.89
CA ALA A 48 17.76 -19.51 -19.69
C ALA A 48 16.40 -20.21 -19.51
N ALA A 49 15.91 -20.29 -18.27
CA ALA A 49 14.61 -20.87 -17.95
C ALA A 49 13.45 -20.06 -18.53
N GLN A 50 13.49 -18.73 -18.39
CA GLN A 50 12.51 -17.82 -18.98
C GLN A 50 12.45 -17.99 -20.50
N ARG A 51 13.60 -17.93 -21.18
CA ARG A 51 13.70 -18.08 -22.64
C ARG A 51 13.20 -19.44 -23.11
N ALA A 52 13.53 -20.50 -22.38
CA ALA A 52 13.05 -21.85 -22.68
C ALA A 52 11.53 -21.96 -22.56
N LEU A 53 10.94 -21.40 -21.50
CA LEU A 53 9.49 -21.36 -21.31
C LEU A 53 8.79 -20.55 -22.41
N GLU A 54 9.36 -19.42 -22.80
CA GLU A 54 8.83 -18.60 -23.88
C GLU A 54 8.84 -19.37 -25.20
N VAL A 55 10.00 -19.92 -25.61
CA VAL A 55 10.12 -20.68 -26.85
C VAL A 55 9.20 -21.90 -26.86
N ALA A 56 9.17 -22.66 -25.76
CA ALA A 56 8.29 -23.83 -25.63
C ALA A 56 6.81 -23.42 -25.71
N GLY A 57 6.40 -22.36 -25.02
CA GLY A 57 5.04 -21.83 -25.07
C GLY A 57 4.64 -21.45 -26.49
N ARG A 58 5.50 -20.71 -27.21
CA ARG A 58 5.28 -20.32 -28.60
C ARG A 58 5.20 -21.53 -29.55
N ALA A 59 6.07 -22.51 -29.38
CA ALA A 59 6.07 -23.74 -30.18
C ALA A 59 4.77 -24.55 -29.97
N VAL A 60 4.34 -24.72 -28.72
CA VAL A 60 3.07 -25.40 -28.40
C VAL A 60 1.88 -24.69 -29.03
N LEU A 61 1.91 -23.35 -29.14
CA LEU A 61 0.81 -22.58 -29.72
C LEU A 61 0.59 -22.78 -31.24
N PHE A 62 1.53 -23.39 -31.97
CA PHE A 62 1.25 -23.85 -33.34
C PHE A 62 0.11 -24.88 -33.38
N GLY A 63 -0.03 -25.68 -32.32
CA GLY A 63 -1.11 -26.64 -32.13
C GLY A 63 -2.35 -26.08 -31.41
N SER A 64 -2.43 -24.77 -31.15
CA SER A 64 -3.41 -24.15 -30.23
C SER A 64 -4.88 -24.20 -30.67
N ARG A 65 -5.18 -24.78 -31.84
CA ARG A 65 -6.57 -25.15 -32.17
C ARG A 65 -7.06 -26.29 -31.29
N ASN A 66 -6.14 -27.11 -30.76
CA ASN A 66 -6.42 -28.04 -29.68
C ASN A 66 -6.45 -27.29 -28.34
N ARG A 67 -7.51 -27.52 -27.55
CA ARG A 67 -7.71 -26.84 -26.25
C ARG A 67 -6.55 -27.04 -25.27
N TRP A 68 -5.95 -28.23 -25.24
CA TRP A 68 -4.87 -28.54 -24.31
C TRP A 68 -3.57 -27.87 -24.72
N ALA A 69 -3.27 -27.84 -26.02
CA ALA A 69 -2.15 -27.07 -26.53
C ALA A 69 -2.34 -25.56 -26.26
N TRP A 70 -3.56 -25.04 -26.41
CA TRP A 70 -3.84 -23.65 -26.05
C TRP A 70 -3.60 -23.37 -24.56
N ILE A 71 -4.14 -24.20 -23.66
CA ILE A 71 -3.96 -24.05 -22.21
C ILE A 71 -2.48 -24.14 -21.84
N THR A 72 -1.79 -25.19 -22.29
CA THR A 72 -0.37 -25.40 -21.96
C THR A 72 0.50 -24.29 -22.54
N GLY A 73 0.33 -23.93 -23.81
CA GLY A 73 1.10 -22.86 -24.45
C GLY A 73 0.88 -21.51 -23.77
N THR A 74 -0.38 -21.18 -23.45
CA THR A 74 -0.73 -19.95 -22.72
C THR A 74 -0.15 -19.94 -21.31
N ALA A 75 -0.19 -21.06 -20.59
CA ALA A 75 0.37 -21.17 -19.24
C ALA A 75 1.89 -20.98 -19.25
N LEU A 76 2.61 -21.65 -20.15
CA LEU A 76 4.06 -21.48 -20.32
C LEU A 76 4.42 -20.02 -20.64
N LEU A 77 3.69 -19.39 -21.57
CA LEU A 77 3.89 -17.98 -21.89
C LEU A 77 3.58 -17.05 -20.72
N SER A 78 2.54 -17.34 -19.95
CA SER A 78 2.17 -16.52 -18.79
C SER A 78 3.27 -16.55 -17.73
N VAL A 79 3.82 -17.74 -17.45
CA VAL A 79 4.94 -17.89 -16.52
C VAL A 79 6.19 -17.22 -17.06
N ALA A 80 6.51 -17.39 -18.35
CA ALA A 80 7.66 -16.73 -18.98
C ALA A 80 7.56 -15.20 -18.89
N LYS A 81 6.38 -14.63 -19.15
CA LYS A 81 6.12 -13.19 -19.03
C LYS A 81 6.20 -12.69 -17.59
N ILE A 82 5.74 -13.47 -16.61
CA ILE A 82 5.86 -13.11 -15.19
C ILE A 82 7.34 -13.08 -14.76
N ILE A 83 8.12 -14.10 -15.10
CA ILE A 83 9.56 -14.16 -14.77
C ILE A 83 10.30 -13.01 -15.46
N GLU A 84 10.02 -12.78 -16.75
CA GLU A 84 10.63 -11.68 -17.50
C GLU A 84 10.27 -10.31 -16.91
N ASN A 85 9.05 -10.12 -16.43
CA ASN A 85 8.64 -8.85 -15.84
C ASN A 85 9.22 -8.64 -14.44
N MET A 86 9.03 -9.62 -13.55
CA MET A 86 9.29 -9.47 -12.11
C MET A 86 10.74 -9.78 -11.75
N GLU A 87 11.26 -10.93 -12.17
CA GLU A 87 12.58 -11.41 -11.72
C GLU A 87 13.73 -10.92 -12.60
N LEU A 88 13.47 -10.66 -13.89
CA LEU A 88 14.48 -10.18 -14.85
C LEU A 88 14.35 -8.67 -15.08
N GLY A 89 13.35 -8.24 -15.84
CA GLY A 89 13.21 -6.86 -16.33
C GLY A 89 13.24 -5.82 -15.21
N HIS A 90 12.43 -5.99 -14.17
CA HIS A 90 12.41 -5.10 -13.00
C HIS A 90 13.77 -5.07 -12.27
N ASN A 91 14.27 -6.23 -11.86
CA ASN A 91 15.50 -6.35 -11.06
C ASN A 91 16.75 -5.91 -11.82
N ILE A 92 16.90 -6.30 -13.09
CA ILE A 92 18.01 -5.84 -13.94
C ILE A 92 17.91 -4.33 -14.15
N SER A 93 16.72 -3.77 -14.37
CA SER A 93 16.55 -2.33 -14.59
C SER A 93 16.82 -1.50 -13.32
N HIS A 94 16.77 -2.10 -12.13
CA HIS A 94 17.25 -1.47 -10.89
C HIS A 94 18.77 -1.47 -10.72
N GLY A 95 19.52 -2.15 -11.60
CA GLY A 95 20.98 -2.27 -11.49
C GLY A 95 21.46 -3.41 -10.60
N GLN A 96 20.56 -4.31 -10.19
CA GLN A 96 20.89 -5.41 -9.27
C GLN A 96 22.01 -6.34 -9.76
N TRP A 97 22.27 -6.36 -11.07
CA TRP A 97 23.26 -7.24 -11.68
C TRP A 97 24.44 -6.47 -12.31
N ASP A 98 24.47 -5.13 -12.21
CA ASP A 98 25.46 -4.29 -12.88
C ASP A 98 26.89 -4.55 -12.35
N TRP A 99 27.02 -5.03 -11.10
CA TRP A 99 28.29 -5.48 -10.51
C TRP A 99 29.00 -6.56 -11.35
N MET A 100 28.26 -7.33 -12.16
CA MET A 100 28.83 -8.34 -13.04
C MET A 100 29.59 -7.74 -14.24
N ASN A 101 29.37 -6.46 -14.56
CA ASN A 101 29.87 -5.81 -15.78
C ASN A 101 29.57 -6.61 -17.05
N ASP A 102 28.43 -7.31 -17.09
CA ASP A 102 27.98 -8.11 -18.22
C ASP A 102 27.22 -7.19 -19.20
N PRO A 103 27.59 -7.12 -20.49
CA PRO A 103 26.96 -6.19 -21.44
C PRO A 103 25.51 -6.54 -21.77
N GLU A 104 25.10 -7.80 -21.60
CA GLU A 104 23.71 -8.23 -21.82
C GLU A 104 22.89 -8.06 -20.54
N ILE A 105 23.45 -8.41 -19.38
CA ILE A 105 22.77 -8.36 -18.07
C ILE A 105 23.13 -7.07 -17.34
N HIS A 106 22.64 -5.94 -17.86
CA HIS A 106 22.89 -4.61 -17.29
C HIS A 106 21.66 -3.70 -17.38
N SER A 107 21.47 -2.84 -16.38
CA SER A 107 20.34 -1.89 -16.29
C SER A 107 20.22 -0.89 -17.45
N SER A 108 21.28 -0.74 -18.24
CA SER A 108 21.38 0.19 -19.37
C SER A 108 21.17 -0.45 -20.73
N SER A 109 21.27 -1.78 -20.82
CA SER A 109 21.15 -2.53 -22.07
C SER A 109 19.95 -3.49 -22.08
N TRP A 110 19.49 -3.96 -20.91
CA TRP A 110 18.33 -4.84 -20.84
C TRP A 110 17.05 -4.11 -21.23
N GLU A 111 16.33 -4.66 -22.19
CA GLU A 111 15.03 -4.15 -22.62
C GLU A 111 13.95 -5.18 -22.32
N TRP A 112 13.19 -4.93 -21.26
CA TRP A 112 12.18 -5.85 -20.74
C TRP A 112 10.97 -6.05 -21.67
N ASP A 113 10.25 -7.15 -21.46
CA ASP A 113 8.99 -7.44 -22.17
C ASP A 113 7.77 -6.69 -21.60
N MET A 114 7.80 -5.35 -21.69
CA MET A 114 6.66 -4.47 -21.38
C MET A 114 6.49 -3.38 -22.45
N THR A 115 5.35 -2.67 -22.39
CA THR A 115 4.99 -1.57 -23.31
C THR A 115 5.82 -0.31 -23.11
N GLY A 116 6.35 -0.08 -21.89
CA GLY A 116 7.24 1.04 -21.57
C GLY A 116 8.71 0.70 -21.90
N PRO A 117 9.52 1.65 -22.38
CA PRO A 117 10.97 1.47 -22.52
C PRO A 117 11.64 1.33 -21.15
N SER A 118 12.58 0.40 -21.00
CA SER A 118 13.31 0.19 -19.73
C SER A 118 14.05 1.46 -19.28
N GLU A 119 14.58 2.24 -20.22
CA GLU A 119 15.24 3.52 -19.93
C GLU A 119 14.29 4.55 -19.26
N GLN A 120 13.05 4.67 -19.76
CA GLN A 120 12.07 5.63 -19.23
C GLN A 120 11.62 5.19 -17.83
N TRP A 121 11.34 3.90 -17.66
CA TRP A 121 11.02 3.34 -16.36
C TRP A 121 12.16 3.57 -15.36
N ARG A 122 13.42 3.29 -15.74
CA ARG A 122 14.58 3.50 -14.87
C ARG A 122 14.69 4.97 -14.42
N ARG A 123 14.50 5.93 -15.33
CA ARG A 123 14.57 7.36 -14.97
C ARG A 123 13.38 7.82 -14.14
N ALA A 124 12.17 7.34 -14.46
CA ALA A 124 10.96 7.71 -13.75
C ALA A 124 10.92 7.05 -12.37
N HIS A 125 10.90 5.73 -12.32
CA HIS A 125 10.69 4.94 -11.12
C HIS A 125 11.86 4.98 -10.14
N ASN A 126 13.12 4.74 -10.59
CA ASN A 126 14.25 4.75 -9.64
C ASN A 126 14.47 6.12 -9.00
N TYR A 127 14.14 7.21 -9.72
CA TYR A 127 14.20 8.54 -9.14
C TYR A 127 12.94 8.88 -8.33
N SER A 128 11.77 8.96 -8.96
CA SER A 128 10.55 9.45 -8.31
C SER A 128 10.07 8.55 -7.18
N HIS A 129 10.16 7.23 -7.35
CA HIS A 129 9.66 6.28 -6.38
C HIS A 129 10.76 5.91 -5.37
N HIS A 130 11.86 5.28 -5.78
CA HIS A 130 12.87 4.81 -4.82
C HIS A 130 13.60 5.90 -4.04
N THR A 131 13.69 7.12 -4.55
CA THR A 131 14.25 8.24 -3.77
C THR A 131 13.22 8.76 -2.76
N TYR A 132 11.95 8.88 -3.18
CA TYR A 132 10.90 9.57 -2.44
C TYR A 132 9.73 8.67 -2.01
N THR A 133 9.97 7.38 -1.81
CA THR A 133 8.94 6.36 -1.53
C THR A 133 7.88 6.85 -0.54
N ASN A 134 6.62 6.81 -0.99
CA ASN A 134 5.42 7.24 -0.29
C ASN A 134 5.42 8.71 0.22
N VAL A 135 6.26 9.58 -0.35
CA VAL A 135 6.24 11.02 -0.06
C VAL A 135 5.22 11.71 -0.95
N LEU A 136 4.21 12.33 -0.34
CA LEU A 136 3.11 12.97 -1.04
C LEU A 136 3.57 14.14 -1.91
N GLY A 137 3.16 14.13 -3.17
CA GLY A 137 3.56 15.15 -4.15
C GLY A 137 4.97 14.98 -4.72
N LYS A 138 5.70 13.91 -4.34
CA LYS A 138 7.01 13.55 -4.90
C LYS A 138 7.01 12.14 -5.50
N ASP A 139 6.43 11.18 -4.79
CA ASP A 139 6.22 9.81 -5.29
C ASP A 139 4.99 9.77 -6.20
N GLU A 140 5.22 9.77 -7.51
CA GLU A 140 4.13 9.67 -8.49
C GLU A 140 3.53 8.25 -8.56
N ASP A 141 4.19 7.23 -7.99
CA ASP A 141 3.65 5.86 -7.93
C ASP A 141 2.58 5.74 -6.84
N LEU A 142 2.45 6.73 -5.95
CA LEU A 142 1.37 6.81 -4.98
C LEU A 142 0.02 6.98 -5.71
N GLY A 143 -0.62 5.84 -5.99
CA GLY A 143 -1.88 5.78 -6.72
C GLY A 143 -1.78 5.99 -8.23
N PHE A 144 -0.57 6.04 -8.80
CA PHE A 144 -0.32 6.21 -10.25
C PHE A 144 -1.05 7.41 -10.88
N GLY A 145 -1.32 8.46 -10.10
CA GLY A 145 -2.08 9.65 -10.52
C GLY A 145 -3.57 9.42 -10.84
N ILE A 146 -4.07 8.18 -10.72
CA ILE A 146 -5.45 7.80 -11.03
C ILE A 146 -6.23 7.45 -9.76
N LEU A 147 -5.55 6.85 -8.79
CA LEU A 147 -6.13 6.37 -7.55
C LEU A 147 -5.74 7.28 -6.39
N ARG A 148 -6.73 7.71 -5.61
CA ARG A 148 -6.54 8.28 -4.28
C ARG A 148 -6.21 7.18 -3.29
N MET A 149 -4.97 7.16 -2.82
CA MET A 149 -4.44 6.13 -1.91
C MET A 149 -4.29 6.60 -0.46
N THR A 150 -4.36 7.91 -0.22
CA THR A 150 -4.46 8.48 1.11
C THR A 150 -5.54 9.56 1.18
N ARG A 151 -6.03 9.83 2.38
CA ARG A 151 -6.95 10.95 2.62
C ARG A 151 -6.24 12.31 2.73
N ASP A 152 -4.91 12.31 2.76
CA ASP A 152 -4.09 13.52 2.68
C ASP A 152 -4.16 14.16 1.28
N GLU A 153 -4.60 13.40 0.27
CA GLU A 153 -4.99 13.93 -1.03
C GLU A 153 -6.46 14.39 -0.99
N PRO A 154 -6.79 15.55 -1.58
CA PRO A 154 -8.16 16.06 -1.58
C PRO A 154 -9.08 15.16 -2.41
N TRP A 155 -10.24 14.83 -1.85
CA TRP A 155 -11.25 14.08 -2.59
C TRP A 155 -11.81 14.89 -3.77
N ARG A 156 -12.02 14.23 -4.91
CA ARG A 156 -12.65 14.78 -6.12
C ARG A 156 -13.78 13.85 -6.58
N PRO A 157 -14.86 14.35 -7.20
CA PRO A 157 -15.96 13.52 -7.70
C PRO A 157 -15.54 12.35 -8.61
N LEU A 158 -14.45 12.52 -9.36
CA LEU A 158 -13.88 11.46 -10.19
C LEU A 158 -13.49 10.21 -9.38
N HIS A 159 -13.14 10.34 -8.10
CA HIS A 159 -12.79 9.19 -7.26
C HIS A 159 -13.97 8.23 -7.04
N LEU A 160 -15.22 8.59 -7.35
CA LEU A 160 -16.33 7.64 -7.32
C LEU A 160 -16.12 6.46 -8.29
N VAL A 161 -15.41 6.69 -9.41
CA VAL A 161 -15.13 5.64 -10.40
C VAL A 161 -13.84 4.86 -10.10
N GLN A 162 -13.12 5.22 -9.05
CA GLN A 162 -11.86 4.60 -8.63
C GLN A 162 -11.92 3.06 -8.55
N PRO A 163 -12.97 2.42 -7.98
CA PRO A 163 -13.06 0.96 -7.98
C PRO A 163 -13.01 0.34 -9.38
N VAL A 164 -13.66 0.96 -10.35
CA VAL A 164 -13.68 0.51 -11.76
C VAL A 164 -12.36 0.86 -12.44
N ALA A 165 -11.85 2.07 -12.24
CA ALA A 165 -10.56 2.50 -12.75
C ALA A 165 -9.43 1.58 -12.27
N ASN A 166 -9.49 1.11 -11.03
CA ASN A 166 -8.55 0.16 -10.45
C ASN A 166 -8.60 -1.21 -11.15
N LEU A 167 -9.78 -1.71 -11.51
CA LEU A 167 -9.89 -2.98 -12.27
C LEU A 167 -9.31 -2.84 -13.67
N ILE A 168 -9.53 -1.69 -14.31
CA ILE A 168 -8.94 -1.38 -15.62
C ILE A 168 -7.42 -1.32 -15.49
N LEU A 169 -6.91 -0.56 -14.51
CA LEU A 169 -5.48 -0.46 -14.22
C LEU A 169 -4.86 -1.84 -13.97
N ALA A 170 -5.50 -2.69 -13.16
CA ALA A 170 -5.02 -4.04 -12.90
C ALA A 170 -4.96 -4.91 -14.18
N ALA A 171 -5.96 -4.81 -15.05
CA ALA A 171 -5.99 -5.55 -16.31
C ALA A 171 -4.98 -5.03 -17.35
N THR A 172 -4.66 -3.73 -17.30
CA THR A 172 -3.76 -3.05 -18.24
C THR A 172 -2.51 -2.48 -17.56
N PHE A 173 -2.02 -3.14 -16.51
CA PHE A 173 -1.02 -2.56 -15.61
C PHE A 173 0.26 -2.11 -16.32
N GLU A 174 0.74 -2.88 -17.31
CA GLU A 174 1.89 -2.47 -18.14
C GLU A 174 1.69 -1.13 -18.87
N TRP A 175 0.46 -0.84 -19.29
CA TRP A 175 0.12 0.42 -19.98
C TRP A 175 0.02 1.56 -18.98
N GLY A 176 -0.47 1.27 -17.77
CA GLY A 176 -0.46 2.21 -16.65
C GLY A 176 0.97 2.68 -16.36
N ILE A 177 1.89 1.73 -16.13
CA ILE A 177 3.32 2.02 -15.93
C ILE A 177 3.89 2.79 -17.12
N ALA A 178 3.68 2.30 -18.34
CA ALA A 178 4.31 2.90 -19.52
C ALA A 178 3.84 4.34 -19.82
N LEU A 179 2.56 4.66 -19.58
CA LEU A 179 2.03 6.01 -19.76
C LEU A 179 2.48 6.94 -18.62
N HIS A 180 2.59 6.41 -17.42
CA HIS A 180 3.08 7.12 -16.24
C HIS A 180 4.55 7.49 -16.41
N ASP A 181 5.42 6.52 -16.73
CA ASP A 181 6.84 6.74 -17.00
C ASP A 181 7.06 7.75 -18.14
N TRP A 182 6.29 7.62 -19.23
CA TRP A 182 6.34 8.54 -20.35
C TRP A 182 5.95 9.98 -19.96
N SER A 183 4.96 10.13 -19.09
CA SER A 183 4.55 11.43 -18.57
C SER A 183 5.65 12.09 -17.74
N ILE A 184 6.27 11.34 -16.84
CA ILE A 184 7.40 11.81 -16.01
C ILE A 184 8.59 12.17 -16.89
N GLU A 185 8.95 11.30 -17.84
CA GLU A 185 10.04 11.55 -18.78
C GLU A 185 9.83 12.84 -19.57
N LYS A 186 8.60 13.13 -20.01
CA LYS A 186 8.27 14.40 -20.66
C LYS A 186 8.47 15.60 -19.75
N GLN A 187 8.11 15.47 -18.47
CA GLN A 187 8.32 16.53 -17.48
C GLN A 187 9.81 16.76 -17.23
N LEU A 188 10.58 15.70 -17.00
CA LEU A 188 12.03 15.77 -16.74
C LEU A 188 12.82 16.32 -17.93
N SER A 189 12.44 15.96 -19.16
CA SER A 189 13.08 16.46 -20.37
C SER A 189 12.67 17.89 -20.77
N GLY A 190 11.70 18.50 -20.07
CA GLY A 190 11.15 19.80 -20.42
C GLY A 190 10.44 19.85 -21.79
N ALA A 191 10.12 18.68 -22.37
CA ALA A 191 9.55 18.60 -23.70
C ALA A 191 8.10 19.13 -23.71
N PRO A 192 7.77 20.15 -24.54
CA PRO A 192 6.42 20.69 -24.59
C PRO A 192 5.37 19.63 -24.96
N ARG A 193 4.19 19.70 -24.33
CA ARG A 193 3.13 18.70 -24.53
C ARG A 193 2.71 18.54 -25.99
N TRP A 194 2.70 19.64 -26.75
CA TRP A 194 2.33 19.67 -28.18
C TRP A 194 3.44 19.20 -29.13
N GLN A 195 4.67 19.00 -28.67
CA GLN A 195 5.75 18.50 -29.51
C GLN A 195 5.59 17.00 -29.76
N LEU A 196 4.94 16.65 -30.88
CA LEU A 196 4.62 15.27 -31.22
C LEU A 196 5.86 14.39 -31.44
N ARG A 197 6.94 14.94 -31.99
CA ARG A 197 8.20 14.23 -32.28
C ARG A 197 9.31 14.50 -31.25
N SER A 198 8.96 14.76 -29.99
CA SER A 198 9.98 14.82 -28.93
C SER A 198 10.67 13.46 -28.76
N GLN A 199 11.91 13.44 -28.27
CA GLN A 199 12.64 12.19 -28.04
C GLN A 199 11.86 11.18 -27.18
N PRO A 200 11.24 11.58 -26.04
CA PRO A 200 10.42 10.66 -25.24
C PRO A 200 9.28 10.01 -26.03
N ASN A 201 8.60 10.77 -26.90
CA ASN A 201 7.51 10.27 -27.74
C ASN A 201 8.00 9.26 -28.79
N VAL A 202 9.15 9.52 -29.41
CA VAL A 202 9.71 8.65 -30.45
C VAL A 202 10.17 7.32 -29.85
N VAL A 203 10.87 7.36 -28.71
CA VAL A 203 11.31 6.16 -27.99
C VAL A 203 10.11 5.34 -27.53
N PHE A 204 9.13 5.99 -26.89
CA PHE A 204 7.90 5.34 -26.43
C PHE A 204 7.09 4.72 -27.57
N GLY A 205 6.83 5.50 -28.63
CA GLY A 205 6.09 5.03 -29.80
C GLY A 205 6.77 3.85 -30.51
N ARG A 206 8.11 3.86 -30.60
CA ARG A 206 8.87 2.74 -31.15
C ARG A 206 8.74 1.49 -30.28
N LYS A 207 8.79 1.62 -28.95
CA LYS A 207 8.60 0.49 -28.02
C LYS A 207 7.20 -0.10 -28.17
N ILE A 208 6.15 0.73 -28.14
CA ILE A 208 4.77 0.29 -28.35
C ILE A 208 4.63 -0.45 -29.68
N ALA A 209 5.11 0.13 -30.78
CA ALA A 209 4.99 -0.47 -32.10
C ALA A 209 5.64 -1.85 -32.16
N ARG A 210 6.84 -2.01 -31.59
CA ARG A 210 7.52 -3.31 -31.52
C ARG A 210 6.74 -4.32 -30.70
N GLN A 211 6.28 -3.95 -29.50
CA GLN A 211 5.59 -4.89 -28.60
C GLN A 211 4.24 -5.31 -29.14
N VAL A 212 3.44 -4.35 -29.63
CA VAL A 212 2.13 -4.63 -30.20
C VAL A 212 2.27 -5.46 -31.48
N ALA A 213 3.20 -5.11 -32.36
CA ALA A 213 3.46 -5.91 -33.56
C ALA A 213 3.92 -7.33 -33.20
N LYS A 214 4.85 -7.48 -32.24
CA LYS A 214 5.34 -8.77 -31.78
C LYS A 214 4.20 -9.66 -31.28
N ASP A 215 3.46 -9.20 -30.28
CA ASP A 215 2.49 -10.03 -29.55
C ASP A 215 1.15 -10.20 -30.28
N PHE A 216 0.72 -9.22 -31.08
CA PHE A 216 -0.63 -9.24 -31.68
C PHE A 216 -0.62 -9.39 -33.20
N VAL A 217 0.55 -9.34 -33.86
CA VAL A 217 0.65 -9.49 -35.31
C VAL A 217 1.62 -10.62 -35.69
N ILE A 218 2.90 -10.51 -35.32
CA ILE A 218 3.96 -11.42 -35.77
C ILE A 218 3.72 -12.84 -35.24
N TYR A 219 3.63 -13.04 -33.92
CA TYR A 219 3.44 -14.39 -33.40
C TYR A 219 2.13 -15.05 -33.80
N PRO A 220 0.98 -14.34 -33.80
CA PRO A 220 -0.25 -14.88 -34.38
C PRO A 220 -0.12 -15.21 -35.88
N ALA A 221 0.56 -14.38 -36.68
CA ALA A 221 0.78 -14.67 -38.10
C ALA A 221 1.63 -15.92 -38.33
N LEU A 222 2.67 -16.13 -37.50
CA LEU A 222 3.54 -17.31 -37.59
C LEU A 222 2.77 -18.62 -37.36
N THR A 223 1.68 -18.62 -36.60
CA THR A 223 0.87 -19.83 -36.37
C THR A 223 -0.22 -20.06 -37.43
N GLY A 224 -0.28 -19.22 -38.46
CA GLY A 224 -1.11 -19.41 -39.65
C GLY A 224 -2.58 -19.66 -39.32
N PRO A 225 -3.16 -20.85 -39.60
CA PRO A 225 -4.56 -21.16 -39.30
C PRO A 225 -4.96 -21.08 -37.83
N ALA A 226 -4.00 -20.98 -36.90
CA ALA A 226 -4.22 -20.79 -35.48
C ALA A 226 -4.12 -19.31 -35.03
N PHE A 227 -4.03 -18.35 -35.97
CA PHE A 227 -3.86 -16.91 -35.71
C PHE A 227 -4.72 -16.39 -34.55
N THR A 228 -6.03 -16.56 -34.64
CA THR A 228 -6.97 -16.03 -33.64
C THR A 228 -6.83 -16.72 -32.29
N SER A 229 -6.40 -17.98 -32.28
CA SER A 229 -6.15 -18.75 -31.07
C SER A 229 -4.89 -18.25 -30.35
N THR A 230 -3.79 -18.06 -31.11
CA THR A 230 -2.53 -17.49 -30.60
C THR A 230 -2.69 -16.04 -30.17
N LEU A 231 -3.46 -15.23 -30.90
CA LEU A 231 -3.80 -13.86 -30.51
C LEU A 231 -4.47 -13.83 -29.13
N LYS A 232 -5.45 -14.70 -28.90
CA LYS A 232 -6.13 -14.83 -27.59
C LYS A 232 -5.19 -15.36 -26.50
N ALA A 233 -4.29 -16.29 -26.83
CA ALA A 233 -3.29 -16.78 -25.89
C ALA A 233 -2.35 -15.65 -25.43
N ASN A 234 -1.84 -14.85 -26.36
CA ASN A 234 -0.96 -13.72 -26.06
C ASN A 234 -1.70 -12.64 -25.23
N ALA A 235 -2.95 -12.33 -25.59
CA ALA A 235 -3.77 -11.42 -24.80
C ALA A 235 -4.00 -11.94 -23.37
N THR A 236 -4.26 -13.24 -23.22
CA THR A 236 -4.47 -13.90 -21.93
C THR A 236 -3.19 -13.90 -21.09
N ALA A 237 -2.03 -14.21 -21.69
CA ALA A 237 -0.76 -14.21 -20.99
C ALA A 237 -0.37 -12.80 -20.52
N ASN A 238 -0.60 -11.78 -21.34
CA ASN A 238 -0.38 -10.37 -20.96
C ASN A 238 -1.32 -9.94 -19.82
N LEU A 239 -2.59 -10.35 -19.86
CA LEU A 239 -3.56 -10.11 -18.77
C LEU A 239 -3.15 -10.78 -17.47
N ILE A 240 -2.74 -12.05 -17.50
CA ILE A 240 -2.28 -12.78 -16.31
C ILE A 240 -1.07 -12.08 -15.70
N ARG A 241 -0.07 -11.72 -16.51
CA ARG A 241 1.11 -10.97 -16.04
C ARG A 241 0.71 -9.60 -15.47
N ASN A 242 -0.22 -8.87 -16.09
CA ASN A 242 -0.69 -7.58 -15.58
C ASN A 242 -1.34 -7.71 -14.20
N LEU A 243 -2.28 -8.65 -14.04
CA LEU A 243 -2.95 -8.90 -12.76
C LEU A 243 -1.97 -9.34 -11.68
N TRP A 244 -0.99 -10.17 -12.03
CA TRP A 244 0.05 -10.62 -11.12
C TRP A 244 0.96 -9.48 -10.66
N ALA A 245 1.55 -8.74 -11.60
CA ALA A 245 2.41 -7.60 -11.34
C ALA A 245 1.68 -6.54 -10.50
N TYR A 246 0.44 -6.20 -10.88
CA TYR A 246 -0.42 -5.29 -10.12
C TYR A 246 -0.60 -5.77 -8.68
N ALA A 247 -0.95 -7.05 -8.47
CA ALA A 247 -1.17 -7.58 -7.14
C ALA A 247 0.08 -7.54 -6.27
N VAL A 248 1.25 -7.91 -6.82
CA VAL A 248 2.53 -7.89 -6.11
C VAL A 248 2.91 -6.46 -5.72
N ILE A 249 2.92 -5.52 -6.67
CA ILE A 249 3.32 -4.12 -6.44
C ILE A 249 2.39 -3.43 -5.45
N PHE A 250 1.06 -3.59 -5.59
CA PHE A 250 0.12 -2.94 -4.67
C PHE A 250 0.22 -3.46 -3.24
N CYS A 251 0.57 -4.74 -3.05
CA CYS A 251 0.81 -5.31 -1.72
C CYS A 251 2.07 -4.76 -1.05
N GLY A 252 3.01 -4.22 -1.82
CA GLY A 252 4.25 -3.65 -1.33
C GLY A 252 4.10 -2.25 -0.70
N HIS A 253 3.16 -1.45 -1.19
CA HIS A 253 3.17 0.01 -0.96
C HIS A 253 1.96 0.56 -0.21
N PHE A 254 0.82 -0.10 -0.33
CA PHE A 254 -0.47 0.46 0.07
C PHE A 254 -1.20 -0.21 1.23
N PRO A 255 -0.83 -1.41 1.72
CA PRO A 255 -1.49 -1.96 2.90
C PRO A 255 -1.32 -1.09 4.15
N ASP A 256 -2.15 -1.36 5.16
CA ASP A 256 -2.04 -0.70 6.45
C ASP A 256 -0.65 -0.94 7.06
N GLY A 257 0.00 0.14 7.50
CA GLY A 257 1.37 0.10 8.06
C GLY A 257 2.49 0.31 7.05
N ALA A 258 2.19 0.47 5.76
CA ALA A 258 3.08 1.15 4.81
C ALA A 258 2.76 2.66 4.90
N GLU A 259 3.55 3.39 5.66
CA GLU A 259 3.27 4.78 6.02
C GLU A 259 3.53 5.76 4.87
N LYS A 260 2.98 6.97 5.00
CA LYS A 260 3.10 8.06 4.02
C LYS A 260 3.75 9.25 4.69
N PHE A 261 4.49 10.01 3.90
CA PHE A 261 5.30 11.12 4.37
C PHE A 261 4.94 12.39 3.62
N THR A 262 5.12 13.53 4.24
CA THR A 262 4.99 14.82 3.58
C THR A 262 6.33 15.29 3.03
N ILE A 263 6.35 16.37 2.25
CA ILE A 263 7.58 16.92 1.68
C ILE A 263 8.47 17.49 2.80
N GLU A 264 7.89 17.99 3.88
CA GLU A 264 8.61 18.52 5.05
C GLU A 264 9.52 17.47 5.70
N GLN A 265 9.17 16.17 5.61
CA GLN A 265 10.05 15.09 6.08
C GLN A 265 11.38 15.02 5.30
N LEU A 266 11.46 15.58 4.09
CA LEU A 266 12.67 15.56 3.28
C LEU A 266 13.66 16.67 3.66
N ASP A 267 13.24 17.64 4.49
CA ASP A 267 14.09 18.76 4.87
C ASP A 267 15.24 18.26 5.77
N ASP A 268 16.47 18.42 5.28
CA ASP A 268 17.71 17.94 5.92
C ASP A 268 17.70 16.45 6.30
N GLU A 269 17.01 15.60 5.50
CA GLU A 269 16.92 14.15 5.70
C GLU A 269 18.32 13.50 5.70
N THR A 270 18.68 12.87 6.82
CA THR A 270 19.91 12.07 6.94
C THR A 270 19.74 10.68 6.30
N GLN A 271 20.85 10.01 5.99
CA GLN A 271 20.81 8.64 5.45
C GLN A 271 20.05 7.65 6.35
N GLY A 272 20.19 7.78 7.68
CA GLY A 272 19.46 6.94 8.63
C GLY A 272 17.95 7.19 8.60
N GLU A 273 17.54 8.45 8.45
CA GLU A 273 16.12 8.80 8.29
C GLU A 273 15.56 8.32 6.96
N TRP A 274 16.33 8.44 5.88
CA TRP A 274 15.97 7.86 4.59
C TRP A 274 15.72 6.35 4.72
N TYR A 275 16.63 5.59 5.32
CA TYR A 275 16.45 4.16 5.55
C TYR A 275 15.19 3.87 6.39
N LEU A 276 14.98 4.62 7.47
CA LEU A 276 13.82 4.47 8.32
C LEU A 276 12.52 4.75 7.55
N ARG A 277 12.51 5.75 6.67
CA ARG A 277 11.38 6.08 5.79
C ARG A 277 11.10 4.97 4.80
N GLN A 278 12.12 4.44 4.14
CA GLN A 278 11.99 3.31 3.21
C GLN A 278 11.39 2.08 3.90
N MET A 279 11.82 1.78 5.13
CA MET A 279 11.31 0.66 5.93
C MET A 279 9.86 0.86 6.34
N LEU A 280 9.53 2.02 6.91
CA LEU A 280 8.18 2.30 7.40
C LEU A 280 7.18 2.57 6.27
N GLY A 281 7.67 3.00 5.10
CA GLY A 281 6.87 3.23 3.89
C GLY A 281 6.54 1.98 3.09
N SER A 282 7.10 0.81 3.44
CA SER A 282 6.97 -0.41 2.65
C SER A 282 6.40 -1.56 3.47
N ALA A 283 5.79 -2.53 2.80
CA ALA A 283 5.17 -3.70 3.41
C ALA A 283 5.54 -4.99 2.67
N ASN A 284 5.90 -6.01 3.42
CA ASN A 284 6.23 -7.32 2.91
C ASN A 284 5.00 -8.24 2.84
N PHE A 285 5.12 -9.32 2.07
CA PHE A 285 4.21 -10.45 2.19
C PHE A 285 4.95 -11.77 2.35
N GLN A 286 4.33 -12.71 3.06
CA GLN A 286 4.90 -14.03 3.30
C GLN A 286 4.85 -14.85 2.01
N ALA A 287 6.00 -15.38 1.63
CA ALA A 287 6.19 -16.19 0.45
C ALA A 287 7.11 -17.38 0.75
N GLY A 288 6.82 -18.54 0.15
CA GLY A 288 7.81 -19.60 0.00
C GLY A 288 8.69 -19.36 -1.23
N PRO A 289 9.73 -20.19 -1.48
CA PRO A 289 10.71 -19.96 -2.55
C PRO A 289 10.10 -19.75 -3.94
N ALA A 290 9.07 -20.52 -4.30
CA ALA A 290 8.39 -20.39 -5.59
C ALA A 290 7.65 -19.05 -5.72
N MET A 291 6.94 -18.63 -4.68
CA MET A 291 6.22 -17.35 -4.67
C MET A 291 7.20 -16.17 -4.66
N ALA A 292 8.30 -16.28 -3.92
CA ALA A 292 9.37 -15.28 -3.91
C ALA A 292 9.90 -15.08 -5.34
N PHE A 293 10.33 -16.16 -5.99
CA PHE A 293 10.80 -16.12 -7.38
C PHE A 293 9.77 -15.57 -8.37
N MET A 294 8.52 -16.04 -8.30
CA MET A 294 7.45 -15.56 -9.19
C MET A 294 7.10 -14.08 -8.95
N SER A 295 7.38 -13.54 -7.77
CA SER A 295 7.20 -12.13 -7.44
C SER A 295 8.42 -11.26 -7.72
N GLY A 296 9.52 -11.79 -8.26
CA GLY A 296 10.75 -10.99 -8.41
C GLY A 296 11.51 -10.78 -7.10
N ASN A 297 11.19 -11.56 -6.08
CA ASN A 297 11.49 -11.34 -4.65
C ASN A 297 10.87 -10.07 -4.04
N LEU A 298 9.88 -9.44 -4.69
CA LEU A 298 9.13 -8.30 -4.14
C LEU A 298 8.20 -8.67 -2.97
N CYS A 299 8.17 -9.94 -2.57
CA CYS A 299 7.70 -10.31 -1.23
C CYS A 299 8.52 -9.66 -0.09
N TYR A 300 9.75 -9.24 -0.40
CA TYR A 300 10.69 -8.50 0.44
C TYR A 300 10.77 -7.02 0.05
N GLN A 301 9.62 -6.35 -0.06
CA GLN A 301 9.52 -4.94 -0.45
C GLN A 301 10.31 -3.98 0.45
N ILE A 302 10.34 -4.22 1.76
CA ILE A 302 11.14 -3.44 2.72
C ILE A 302 12.62 -3.50 2.33
N GLU A 303 13.13 -4.69 2.06
CA GLU A 303 14.52 -4.90 1.66
C GLU A 303 14.82 -4.34 0.26
N HIS A 304 13.85 -4.47 -0.66
CA HIS A 304 13.90 -3.85 -1.98
C HIS A 304 14.01 -2.33 -1.89
N HIS A 305 13.29 -1.68 -0.98
CA HIS A 305 13.34 -0.23 -0.82
C HIS A 305 14.57 0.27 -0.06
N LEU A 306 15.08 -0.53 0.88
CA LEU A 306 16.36 -0.27 1.53
C LEU A 306 17.52 -0.38 0.54
N PHE A 307 17.52 -1.41 -0.31
CA PHE A 307 18.63 -1.78 -1.18
C PHE A 307 18.16 -2.22 -2.58
N PRO A 308 17.58 -1.30 -3.38
CA PRO A 308 16.94 -1.66 -4.66
C PRO A 308 17.93 -2.21 -5.69
N ASP A 309 19.21 -1.87 -5.55
CA ASP A 309 20.32 -2.24 -6.41
C ASP A 309 21.12 -3.46 -5.90
N LEU A 310 20.69 -4.11 -4.82
CA LEU A 310 21.24 -5.42 -4.43
C LEU A 310 20.51 -6.57 -5.13
N PRO A 311 21.22 -7.65 -5.52
CA PRO A 311 20.59 -8.83 -6.11
C PRO A 311 19.40 -9.38 -5.31
N SER A 312 18.24 -9.44 -5.95
CA SER A 312 16.96 -9.93 -5.40
C SER A 312 17.06 -11.30 -4.72
N ASN A 313 17.91 -12.17 -5.24
CA ASN A 313 18.15 -13.51 -4.69
C ASN A 313 18.81 -13.50 -3.30
N ARG A 314 19.32 -12.35 -2.85
CA ARG A 314 19.89 -12.14 -1.51
C ARG A 314 18.89 -11.55 -0.52
N TYR A 315 17.73 -11.07 -0.97
CA TYR A 315 16.72 -10.49 -0.08
C TYR A 315 16.24 -11.41 1.06
N PRO A 316 16.14 -12.75 0.91
CA PRO A 316 15.84 -13.60 2.06
C PRO A 316 16.88 -13.50 3.19
N GLU A 317 18.16 -13.37 2.84
CA GLU A 317 19.28 -13.25 3.79
C GLU A 317 19.31 -11.84 4.42
N VAL A 318 19.06 -10.81 3.61
CA VAL A 318 18.92 -9.42 4.07
C VAL A 318 17.73 -9.27 5.02
N ALA A 319 16.58 -9.86 4.68
CA ALA A 319 15.35 -9.75 5.45
C ALA A 319 15.47 -10.32 6.86
N ALA A 320 16.28 -11.37 7.05
CA ALA A 320 16.59 -11.88 8.38
C ALA A 320 17.30 -10.81 9.24
N ARG A 321 18.33 -10.17 8.68
CA ARG A 321 19.13 -9.14 9.37
C ARG A 321 18.33 -7.85 9.59
N VAL A 322 17.55 -7.41 8.61
CA VAL A 322 16.67 -6.23 8.74
C VAL A 322 15.62 -6.47 9.83
N ARG A 323 15.08 -7.69 9.95
CA ARG A 323 14.14 -8.05 11.02
C ARG A 323 14.80 -8.00 12.40
N GLU A 324 16.03 -8.49 12.54
CA GLU A 324 16.80 -8.37 13.78
C GLU A 324 17.01 -6.91 14.18
N LEU A 325 17.30 -6.03 13.21
CA LEU A 325 17.38 -4.58 13.47
C LEU A 325 16.02 -4.00 13.87
N CYS A 326 14.93 -4.39 13.21
CA CYS A 326 13.58 -3.98 13.61
C CYS A 326 13.26 -4.40 15.05
N ASP A 327 13.70 -5.58 15.48
CA ASP A 327 13.54 -6.05 16.86
C ASP A 327 14.44 -5.28 17.84
N LYS A 328 15.68 -4.98 17.45
CA LYS A 328 16.65 -4.21 18.24
C LYS A 328 16.20 -2.76 18.49
N TYR A 329 15.65 -2.11 17.46
CA TYR A 329 15.18 -0.72 17.53
C TYR A 329 13.70 -0.59 17.88
N ASP A 330 13.01 -1.71 18.13
CA ASP A 330 11.57 -1.77 18.40
C ASP A 330 10.72 -1.06 17.32
N LEU A 331 11.06 -1.30 16.06
CA LEU A 331 10.36 -0.81 14.87
C LEU A 331 9.42 -1.88 14.32
N PRO A 332 8.26 -1.54 13.76
CA PRO A 332 7.38 -2.51 13.11
C PRO A 332 8.04 -3.06 11.84
N TYR A 333 7.98 -4.38 11.65
CA TYR A 333 8.30 -5.03 10.39
C TYR A 333 6.99 -5.42 9.69
N THR A 334 6.47 -4.53 8.85
CA THR A 334 5.13 -4.66 8.26
C THR A 334 5.08 -5.84 7.30
N THR A 335 4.44 -6.94 7.71
CA THR A 335 4.32 -8.16 6.90
C THR A 335 3.01 -8.91 7.12
N GLY A 336 2.53 -9.63 6.12
CA GLY A 336 1.30 -10.42 6.18
C GLY A 336 1.20 -11.44 5.05
N SER A 337 0.09 -12.17 4.93
CA SER A 337 -0.14 -12.98 3.72
C SER A 337 -0.45 -12.08 2.52
N LEU A 338 -0.11 -12.52 1.30
CA LEU A 338 -0.38 -11.78 0.07
C LEU A 338 -1.85 -11.34 -0.02
N GLY A 339 -2.79 -12.27 0.24
CA GLY A 339 -4.22 -11.96 0.21
C GLY A 339 -4.64 -10.92 1.25
N LYS A 340 -4.04 -10.91 2.44
CA LYS A 340 -4.31 -9.89 3.45
C LYS A 340 -3.82 -8.52 2.99
N GLN A 341 -2.57 -8.43 2.53
CA GLN A 341 -2.00 -7.17 2.04
C GLN A 341 -2.84 -6.61 0.88
N TYR A 342 -3.21 -7.47 -0.06
CA TYR A 342 -4.06 -7.10 -1.19
C TYR A 342 -5.41 -6.55 -0.76
N LEU A 343 -6.10 -7.24 0.16
CA LEU A 343 -7.41 -6.81 0.64
C LEU A 343 -7.35 -5.50 1.44
N LEU A 344 -6.25 -5.21 2.13
CA LEU A 344 -6.05 -3.93 2.81
C LEU A 344 -5.93 -2.78 1.81
N ALA A 345 -5.10 -2.94 0.78
CA ALA A 345 -4.97 -1.96 -0.31
C ALA A 345 -6.31 -1.77 -1.05
N PHE A 346 -6.98 -2.88 -1.40
CA PHE A 346 -8.28 -2.86 -2.08
C PHE A 346 -9.37 -2.18 -1.25
N ARG A 347 -9.39 -2.43 0.06
CA ARG A 347 -10.29 -1.75 1.00
C ARG A 347 -10.04 -0.25 1.00
N THR A 348 -8.79 0.20 1.00
CA THR A 348 -8.43 1.62 0.94
C THR A 348 -8.94 2.27 -0.34
N ILE A 349 -8.73 1.64 -1.50
CA ILE A 349 -9.25 2.09 -2.81
C ILE A 349 -10.77 2.30 -2.76
N HIS A 350 -11.52 1.34 -2.21
CA HIS A 350 -12.99 1.44 -2.15
C HIS A 350 -13.47 2.46 -1.13
N LYS A 351 -12.80 2.54 0.02
CA LYS A 351 -13.13 3.46 1.10
C LYS A 351 -12.90 4.92 0.68
N LEU A 352 -11.78 5.21 0.01
CA LEU A 352 -11.40 6.57 -0.40
C LEU A 352 -12.09 7.03 -1.70
N ALA A 353 -12.82 6.13 -2.37
CA ALA A 353 -13.70 6.49 -3.48
C ALA A 353 -14.86 7.39 -3.03
N LEU A 354 -15.32 7.25 -1.78
CA LEU A 354 -16.43 8.04 -1.22
C LEU A 354 -15.95 9.37 -0.61
N PRO A 355 -16.82 10.41 -0.57
CA PRO A 355 -16.50 11.69 0.05
C PRO A 355 -16.05 11.57 1.53
N ASP A 356 -15.16 12.47 1.94
CA ASP A 356 -14.52 12.45 3.25
C ASP A 356 -15.49 12.51 4.44
N ARG A 357 -16.70 13.06 4.26
CA ARG A 357 -17.76 13.08 5.28
C ARG A 357 -18.20 11.68 5.76
N PHE A 358 -17.87 10.62 5.01
CA PHE A 358 -18.17 9.23 5.40
C PHE A 358 -17.02 8.57 6.16
N LEU A 359 -15.84 9.23 6.23
CA LEU A 359 -14.69 8.74 6.97
C LEU A 359 -14.86 9.05 8.46
N ARG A 360 -14.62 8.04 9.30
CA ARG A 360 -14.81 8.16 10.76
C ARG A 360 -13.54 8.52 11.54
N ARG A 361 -12.37 8.22 10.97
CA ARG A 361 -11.07 8.43 11.62
C ARG A 361 -10.44 9.72 11.08
N THR A 362 -9.56 10.34 11.86
CA THR A 362 -8.75 11.47 11.40
C THR A 362 -7.57 10.96 10.56
N SER A 363 -6.96 11.83 9.75
CA SER A 363 -5.74 11.49 9.01
C SER A 363 -4.55 11.19 9.91
N ASP A 364 -4.62 11.50 11.20
CA ASP A 364 -3.53 11.18 12.15
C ASP A 364 -3.58 9.71 12.59
N ASP A 365 -4.76 9.08 12.63
CA ASP A 365 -4.95 7.68 13.01
C ASP A 365 -5.86 6.95 12.02
N ALA A 366 -5.46 6.89 10.75
CA ALA A 366 -6.11 6.06 9.76
C ALA A 366 -5.42 4.69 9.64
N PRO A 367 -6.14 3.66 9.19
CA PRO A 367 -5.49 2.43 8.74
C PRO A 367 -4.55 2.67 7.55
N GLU A 368 -4.93 3.55 6.62
CA GLU A 368 -4.18 3.81 5.38
C GLU A 368 -3.10 4.91 5.49
N THR A 369 -3.09 5.71 6.56
CA THR A 369 -2.16 6.82 6.80
C THR A 369 -2.08 7.13 8.30
N SER A 370 -0.90 7.51 8.80
CA SER A 370 -0.71 7.91 10.19
C SER A 370 0.16 9.16 10.25
N SER A 371 0.16 9.83 11.40
CA SER A 371 1.17 10.85 11.75
C SER A 371 1.66 10.65 13.18
N GLU A 372 2.72 11.37 13.53
CA GLU A 372 3.23 11.50 14.90
C GLU A 372 2.15 11.97 15.90
N ARG A 373 1.13 12.70 15.44
CA ARG A 373 0.00 13.16 16.27
C ARG A 373 -0.93 12.03 16.72
N LYS A 374 -0.81 10.83 16.16
CA LYS A 374 -1.55 9.63 16.60
C LYS A 374 -1.36 9.34 18.09
N PHE A 375 -0.20 9.70 18.61
CA PHE A 375 0.18 9.46 20.01
C PHE A 375 -0.14 10.65 20.91
N ALA A 376 -0.59 11.79 20.35
CA ALA A 376 -0.93 12.97 21.13
C ALA A 376 -2.11 12.71 22.07
N GLY A 377 -1.95 13.02 23.36
CA GLY A 377 -2.97 12.80 24.38
C GLY A 377 -3.14 11.34 24.83
N ILE A 378 -2.34 10.41 24.27
CA ILE A 378 -2.12 9.10 24.86
C ILE A 378 -0.96 9.29 25.84
N THR A 379 -1.24 9.28 27.14
CA THR A 379 -0.18 9.14 28.14
C THR A 379 0.39 7.75 28.00
N LEU A 380 1.31 7.56 27.05
CA LEU A 380 2.21 6.41 27.03
C LEU A 380 2.90 6.39 28.41
N PRO A 381 3.11 5.23 29.05
CA PRO A 381 3.70 5.15 30.37
C PRO A 381 4.95 6.01 30.41
N ALA A 382 4.84 7.17 31.09
CA ALA A 382 5.93 8.10 31.14
C ALA A 382 7.09 7.40 31.85
N PRO A 383 8.32 7.56 31.35
CA PRO A 383 9.47 7.14 32.11
C PRO A 383 9.58 7.95 33.40
N VAL A 384 10.23 7.35 34.39
CA VAL A 384 10.54 7.98 35.67
C VAL A 384 11.33 9.26 35.41
N THR A 385 10.70 10.41 35.63
CA THR A 385 11.33 11.72 35.54
C THR A 385 12.30 11.90 36.72
N ASN A 386 13.59 12.04 36.44
CA ASN A 386 14.49 12.71 37.37
C ASN A 386 14.35 14.23 37.21
N TRP A 387 14.34 14.90 38.35
CA TRP A 387 13.98 16.30 38.57
C TRP A 387 14.95 17.30 37.93
N THR A 388 14.88 17.52 36.62
CA THR A 388 15.45 18.71 35.95
C THR A 388 14.57 19.07 34.76
N GLY A 389 13.79 20.15 34.89
CA GLY A 389 12.73 20.55 33.95
C GLY A 389 13.22 21.03 32.57
N THR A 390 13.70 20.10 31.75
CA THR A 390 13.84 20.26 30.30
C THR A 390 12.93 19.26 29.61
N GLU A 391 11.93 19.75 28.87
CA GLU A 391 11.05 18.94 28.02
C GLU A 391 11.85 18.37 26.84
N HIS A 392 12.49 17.24 27.07
CA HIS A 392 12.90 16.33 26.02
C HIS A 392 12.16 15.01 26.25
N LEU A 393 11.39 14.55 25.26
CA LEU A 393 10.79 13.22 25.25
C LEU A 393 11.92 12.18 25.21
N HIS A 394 12.45 11.81 26.36
CA HIS A 394 13.77 11.20 26.47
C HIS A 394 13.82 9.78 27.03
N TRP A 395 12.86 8.86 26.82
CA TRP A 395 13.09 7.51 27.33
C TRP A 395 12.26 6.41 26.63
N SER A 396 12.50 5.10 26.82
CA SER A 396 13.35 4.39 27.79
C SER A 396 13.68 2.99 27.26
N ILE A 397 14.89 2.52 27.49
CA ILE A 397 15.07 1.09 27.75
C ILE A 397 14.16 0.76 28.94
N ASP A 398 13.18 -0.12 28.74
CA ASP A 398 12.27 -0.58 29.77
C ASP A 398 13.10 -1.14 30.94
N PRO A 399 13.03 -0.55 32.14
CA PRO A 399 13.91 -0.92 33.25
C PRO A 399 13.63 -2.32 33.79
N ALA A 400 12.44 -2.88 33.55
CA ALA A 400 12.07 -4.22 33.99
C ALA A 400 12.54 -5.30 33.00
N THR A 401 12.53 -5.00 31.70
CA THR A 401 12.87 -5.97 30.65
C THR A 401 14.22 -5.73 29.97
N GLY A 402 14.84 -4.56 30.18
CA GLY A 402 16.05 -4.13 29.48
C GLY A 402 15.85 -3.89 27.98
N ARG A 403 14.61 -3.86 27.48
CA ARG A 403 14.30 -3.73 26.04
C ARG A 403 13.98 -2.30 25.67
N ARG A 404 14.40 -1.88 24.48
CA ARG A 404 14.05 -0.57 23.92
C ARG A 404 12.54 -0.48 23.67
N ARG A 405 11.97 0.70 23.91
CA ARG A 405 10.60 1.06 23.51
C ARG A 405 10.66 2.08 22.37
N GLY A 406 10.19 1.67 21.20
CA GLY A 406 10.11 2.46 19.98
C GLY A 406 8.70 2.41 19.40
N LEU A 407 8.58 2.65 18.09
CA LEU A 407 7.31 2.72 17.38
C LEU A 407 6.42 1.47 17.56
N ARG A 408 7.00 0.27 17.57
CA ARG A 408 6.23 -0.98 17.69
C ARG A 408 5.52 -1.05 19.04
N SER A 409 6.22 -0.75 20.14
CA SER A 409 5.60 -0.65 21.47
C SER A 409 4.57 0.48 21.53
N ALA A 410 4.92 1.66 21.01
CA ALA A 410 4.02 2.81 21.00
C ALA A 410 2.69 2.52 20.25
N LEU A 411 2.75 1.85 19.10
CA LEU A 411 1.58 1.40 18.35
C LEU A 411 0.73 0.40 19.14
N HIS A 412 1.36 -0.52 19.88
CA HIS A 412 0.65 -1.50 20.70
C HIS A 412 -0.07 -0.82 21.87
N GLU A 413 0.63 0.05 22.60
CA GLU A 413 0.07 0.80 23.73
C GLU A 413 -1.06 1.73 23.27
N ALA A 414 -0.85 2.49 22.19
CA ALA A 414 -1.88 3.34 21.60
C ALA A 414 -3.14 2.54 21.22
N LYS A 415 -2.96 1.35 20.62
CA LYS A 415 -4.08 0.47 20.28
C LYS A 415 -4.84 0.02 21.52
N THR A 416 -4.16 -0.34 22.60
CA THR A 416 -4.78 -0.76 23.87
C THR A 416 -5.58 0.39 24.49
N VAL A 417 -4.97 1.58 24.61
CA VAL A 417 -5.64 2.78 25.15
C VAL A 417 -6.87 3.15 24.33
N LEU A 418 -6.78 3.12 23.00
CA LEU A 418 -7.92 3.40 22.12
C LEU A 418 -9.05 2.37 22.27
N GLN A 419 -8.71 1.09 22.49
CA GLN A 419 -9.70 0.04 22.74
C GLN A 419 -10.40 0.23 24.09
N GLU A 420 -9.68 0.61 25.13
CA GLU A 420 -10.23 0.91 26.45
C GLU A 420 -11.14 2.13 26.41
N LYS A 421 -10.69 3.21 25.78
CA LYS A 421 -11.51 4.41 25.56
C LYS A 421 -12.81 4.09 24.81
N ALA A 422 -12.73 3.31 23.74
CA ALA A 422 -13.91 2.89 22.98
C ALA A 422 -14.87 2.00 23.79
N ARG A 423 -14.35 1.16 24.69
CA ARG A 423 -15.18 0.39 25.63
C ARG A 423 -15.88 1.30 26.63
N HIS A 424 -15.15 2.23 27.24
CA HIS A 424 -15.69 3.19 28.19
C HIS A 424 -16.77 4.08 27.55
N GLU A 425 -16.52 4.66 26.38
CA GLU A 425 -17.51 5.45 25.65
C GLU A 425 -18.78 4.65 25.34
N LYS A 426 -18.63 3.37 24.96
CA LYS A 426 -19.77 2.48 24.70
C LYS A 426 -20.58 2.19 25.98
N GLU A 427 -19.93 2.10 27.13
CA GLU A 427 -20.59 1.94 28.44
C GLU A 427 -21.34 3.21 28.83
N VAL A 428 -20.70 4.37 28.74
CA VAL A 428 -21.34 5.68 28.98
C VAL A 428 -22.56 5.87 28.07
N LEU A 429 -22.45 5.54 26.78
CA LEU A 429 -23.58 5.57 25.82
C LEU A 429 -24.71 4.60 26.21
N ARG A 430 -24.38 3.42 26.75
CA ARG A 430 -25.39 2.45 27.22
C ARG A 430 -26.10 2.96 28.47
N GLU A 431 -25.38 3.55 29.41
CA GLU A 431 -25.94 4.16 30.62
C GLU A 431 -26.82 5.36 30.30
N ALA A 432 -26.34 6.29 29.47
CA ALA A 432 -27.12 7.43 29.00
C ALA A 432 -28.41 6.98 28.31
N LYS A 433 -28.35 5.93 27.47
CA LYS A 433 -29.54 5.35 26.82
C LYS A 433 -30.51 4.71 27.81
N ARG A 434 -30.02 4.11 28.91
CA ARG A 434 -30.86 3.56 29.99
C ARG A 434 -31.54 4.69 30.77
N ALA A 435 -30.79 5.70 31.20
CA ALA A 435 -31.30 6.86 31.90
C ALA A 435 -32.37 7.60 31.08
N LEU A 436 -32.15 7.80 29.78
CA LEU A 436 -33.16 8.38 28.87
C LEU A 436 -34.42 7.53 28.76
N LYS A 437 -34.30 6.20 28.74
CA LYS A 437 -35.46 5.29 28.72
C LYS A 437 -36.25 5.34 30.03
N GLU A 438 -35.56 5.40 31.17
CA GLU A 438 -36.19 5.51 32.49
C GLU A 438 -36.91 6.84 32.64
N LYS A 439 -36.25 7.96 32.26
CA LYS A 439 -36.89 9.28 32.22
C LYS A 439 -38.14 9.29 31.33
N ALA A 440 -38.06 8.70 30.13
CA ALA A 440 -39.21 8.60 29.23
C ALA A 440 -40.34 7.69 29.78
N ARG A 441 -40.03 6.68 30.61
CA ARG A 441 -41.05 5.88 31.31
C ARG A 441 -41.71 6.68 32.41
N HIS A 442 -40.93 7.36 33.23
CA HIS A 442 -41.43 8.21 34.32
C HIS A 442 -42.32 9.33 33.78
N GLU A 443 -41.90 10.05 32.73
CA GLU A 443 -42.73 11.08 32.09
C GLU A 443 -44.05 10.52 31.54
N LYS A 444 -44.04 9.31 30.99
CA LYS A 444 -45.28 8.62 30.54
C LYS A 444 -46.20 8.27 31.71
N GLU A 445 -45.66 7.88 32.85
CA GLU A 445 -46.44 7.59 34.06
C GLU A 445 -47.06 8.86 34.62
N VAL A 446 -46.28 9.94 34.76
CA VAL A 446 -46.77 11.27 35.19
C VAL A 446 -47.89 11.76 34.26
N LEU A 447 -47.72 11.66 32.94
CA LEU A 447 -48.77 12.01 31.97
C LEU A 447 -50.03 11.14 32.12
N ARG A 448 -49.88 9.85 32.42
CA ARG A 448 -51.03 8.95 32.66
C ARG A 448 -51.78 9.32 33.94
N GLU A 449 -51.07 9.64 35.01
CA GLU A 449 -51.65 10.09 36.27
C GLU A 449 -52.35 11.45 36.14
N ALA A 450 -51.70 12.43 35.49
CA ALA A 450 -52.31 13.72 35.20
C ALA A 450 -53.61 13.57 34.38
N LYS A 451 -53.62 12.68 33.38
CA LYS A 451 -54.81 12.37 32.57
C LYS A 451 -55.92 11.69 33.39
N ARG A 452 -55.56 10.83 34.35
CA ARG A 452 -56.54 10.22 35.28
C ARG A 452 -57.14 11.28 36.20
N SER A 453 -56.31 12.13 36.82
CA SER A 453 -56.77 13.22 37.69
C SER A 453 -57.69 14.20 36.95
N LEU A 454 -57.35 14.59 35.73
CA LEU A 454 -58.21 15.43 34.89
C LEU A 454 -59.57 14.79 34.60
N LYS A 455 -59.59 13.48 34.30
CA LYS A 455 -60.85 12.74 34.10
C LYS A 455 -61.71 12.69 35.36
N GLU A 456 -61.09 12.49 36.52
CA GLU A 456 -61.80 12.47 37.81
C GLU A 456 -62.38 13.85 38.15
N LYS A 457 -61.61 14.93 37.98
CA LYS A 457 -62.10 16.31 38.14
C LYS A 457 -63.27 16.60 37.21
N ALA A 458 -63.15 16.27 35.92
CA ALA A 458 -64.23 16.47 34.94
C ALA A 458 -65.50 15.65 35.28
N LYS A 459 -65.34 14.45 35.85
CA LYS A 459 -66.46 13.63 36.32
C LYS A 459 -67.14 14.28 37.54
N ALA A 460 -66.36 14.72 38.53
CA ALA A 460 -66.87 15.39 39.72
C ALA A 460 -67.61 16.69 39.37
N GLU A 461 -67.06 17.48 38.44
CA GLU A 461 -67.69 18.70 37.94
C GLU A 461 -69.01 18.42 37.20
N ARG A 462 -69.04 17.40 36.34
CA ARG A 462 -70.29 16.92 35.70
C ARG A 462 -71.34 16.48 36.72
N GLU A 463 -70.92 15.79 37.77
CA GLU A 463 -71.84 15.38 38.84
C GLU A 463 -72.36 16.58 39.64
N SER A 464 -71.51 17.57 39.94
CA SER A 464 -71.90 18.83 40.57
C SER A 464 -72.94 19.58 39.73
N LEU A 465 -72.65 19.80 38.45
CA LEU A 465 -73.57 20.45 37.50
C LEU A 465 -74.91 19.69 37.38
N ARG A 466 -74.89 18.36 37.41
CA ARG A 466 -76.12 17.54 37.42
C ARG A 466 -76.91 17.71 38.72
N ARG A 467 -76.25 17.83 39.88
CA ARG A 467 -76.90 18.10 41.17
C ARG A 467 -77.52 19.50 41.17
N GLU A 468 -76.79 20.51 40.72
CA GLU A 468 -77.31 21.88 40.57
C GLU A 468 -78.50 21.94 39.61
N TYR A 469 -78.42 21.28 38.46
CA TYR A 469 -79.52 21.21 37.51
C TYR A 469 -80.77 20.54 38.11
N ARG A 470 -80.59 19.43 38.85
CA ARG A 470 -81.69 18.76 39.55
C ARG A 470 -82.30 19.64 40.64
N ALA A 471 -81.48 20.35 41.42
CA ALA A 471 -81.93 21.30 42.44
C ALA A 471 -82.73 22.46 41.82
N ARG A 472 -82.23 23.05 40.71
CA ARG A 472 -82.94 24.10 39.96
C ARG A 472 -84.25 23.63 39.35
N ARG A 473 -84.32 22.36 38.93
CA ARG A 473 -85.55 21.75 38.38
C ARG A 473 -86.58 21.41 39.47
N ALA A 474 -86.17 21.15 40.71
CA ALA A 474 -87.07 20.93 41.84
C ALA A 474 -87.59 22.24 42.48
N ALA A 475 -86.95 23.37 42.18
CA ALA A 475 -87.35 24.71 42.62
C ALA A 475 -88.28 25.45 41.62
N LYS A 476 -88.61 24.81 40.49
CA LYS A 476 -89.65 25.20 39.53
C LYS A 476 -90.81 24.23 39.66
#